data_AF-A0A918GRN2-F1
#
_entry.id   AF-A0A918GRN2-F1
#
_cell.length_a   1.000
_cell.length_b   1.000
_cell.length_c   1.000
_cell.angle_alpha   90.00
_cell.angle_beta   90.00
_cell.angle_gamma   90.00
#
_symmetry.space_group_name_H-M   'P 1'
#
loop_
_entity.id
_entity.type
_entity.pdbx_description
1 polymer ?
#
loop_
_entity_poly.entity_id
_entity_poly.type
_entity_poly.pdbx_seq_one_letter_code
_entity_poly.pdbx_strand_id
1 'polypeptide(L)' 'MREVLGILVCVQAVGGGVSAVLDGSRSWFIQRHVVPEALQVPVSVAMLVVGLALLWSSRKRAS' A
#
# COMPACT_ATOMS: atom_id res chain seq x y z
N MET A 1 -3.74 -4.66 -16.56
CA MET A 1 -2.51 -4.14 -15.90
C MET A 1 -2.79 -3.17 -14.74
N ARG A 2 -3.49 -2.04 -14.95
CA ARG A 2 -3.68 -1.00 -13.90
C ARG A 2 -4.46 -1.48 -12.68
N GLU A 3 -5.47 -2.32 -12.89
CA GLU A 3 -6.24 -2.94 -11.82
C GLU A 3 -5.39 -3.84 -10.93
N VAL A 4 -4.60 -4.73 -11.54
CA VAL A 4 -3.64 -5.59 -10.82
C VAL A 4 -2.64 -4.76 -10.02
N LEU A 5 -2.09 -3.69 -10.61
CA LEU A 5 -1.21 -2.75 -9.89
C LEU A 5 -1.92 -2.09 -8.72
N GLY A 6 -3.16 -1.63 -8.89
CA GLY A 6 -3.96 -1.06 -7.81
C GLY A 6 -4.19 -2.03 -6.66
N ILE A 7 -4.53 -3.29 -6.97
CA ILE A 7 -4.70 -4.36 -5.97
C ILE A 7 -3.39 -4.59 -5.23
N LEU A 8 -2.26 -4.76 -5.94
CA LEU A 8 -0.96 -5.00 -5.32
C LEU A 8 -0.54 -3.85 -4.39
N VAL A 9 -0.76 -2.60 -4.80
CA VAL A 9 -0.47 -1.42 -3.99
C VAL A 9 -1.35 -1.38 -2.74
N CYS A 10 -2.65 -1.67 -2.85
CA CYS A 10 -3.56 -1.75 -1.70
C CYS A 10 -3.16 -2.87 -0.72
N VAL A 11 -2.83 -4.07 -1.22
CA VAL A 11 -2.39 -5.19 -0.37
C VAL A 11 -1.08 -4.84 0.35
N GLN A 12 -0.15 -4.20 -0.35
CA GLN A 12 1.09 -3.72 0.28
C GLN A 12 0.83 -2.64 1.33
N ALA A 13 -0.04 -1.69 1.04
CA ALA A 13 -0.41 -0.62 1.96
C ALA A 13 -1.03 -1.17 3.26
N VAL A 14 -1.99 -2.11 3.14
CA VAL A 14 -2.68 -2.71 4.28
C VAL A 14 -1.73 -3.58 5.09
N GLY A 15 -1.03 -4.51 4.45
CA GLY A 15 -0.13 -5.41 5.19
C GLY A 15 1.06 -4.70 5.81
N GLY A 16 1.59 -3.66 5.16
CA GLY A 16 2.59 -2.78 5.74
C GLY A 16 2.06 -2.03 6.96
N GLY A 17 0.87 -1.44 6.84
CA GLY A 17 0.27 -0.65 7.91
C GLY A 17 -0.01 -1.51 9.14
N VAL A 18 -0.55 -2.71 8.92
CA VAL A 18 -0.77 -3.70 9.98
C VAL A 18 0.56 -4.13 10.62
N SER A 19 1.60 -4.43 9.84
CA SER A 19 2.91 -4.82 10.36
C SER A 19 3.60 -3.70 11.14
N ALA A 20 3.43 -2.44 10.72
CA ALA A 20 3.98 -1.29 11.42
C ALA A 20 3.30 -1.08 12.79
N VAL A 21 1.99 -1.33 12.87
CA VAL A 21 1.21 -1.16 14.10
C VAL A 21 1.36 -2.34 15.07
N LEU A 22 1.38 -3.59 14.56
CA LEU A 22 1.34 -4.78 15.41
C LEU A 22 2.71 -5.39 15.69
N ASP A 23 3.62 -5.37 14.72
CA ASP A 23 4.85 -6.17 14.76
C ASP A 23 6.14 -5.33 14.75
N GLY A 24 6.01 -4.01 14.81
CA GLY A 24 7.16 -3.10 14.76
C GLY A 24 8.00 -3.37 13.51
N SER A 25 7.40 -3.16 12.33
CA SER A 25 8.14 -2.97 11.07
C SER A 25 8.88 -4.19 10.49
N ARG A 26 8.78 -5.39 11.10
CA ARG A 26 9.63 -6.55 10.73
C ARG A 26 9.09 -7.47 9.63
N SER A 27 7.79 -7.49 9.33
CA SER A 27 7.21 -8.54 8.50
C SER A 27 7.06 -8.16 7.02
N TRP A 28 6.79 -6.90 6.70
CA TRP A 28 6.32 -6.54 5.36
C TRP A 28 7.42 -6.06 4.38
N PHE A 29 7.51 -6.74 3.24
CA PHE A 29 8.66 -6.68 2.31
C PHE A 29 9.11 -5.27 1.90
N ILE A 30 8.19 -4.42 1.41
CA ILE A 30 8.56 -3.07 0.92
C ILE A 30 8.89 -2.14 2.08
N GLN A 31 8.05 -2.10 3.11
CA GLN A 31 8.27 -1.18 4.23
C GLN A 31 9.55 -1.49 5.00
N ARG A 32 9.84 -2.76 5.22
CA ARG A 32 11.05 -3.19 5.90
C ARG A 32 12.33 -2.77 5.19
N HIS A 33 12.36 -2.81 3.86
CA HIS A 33 13.60 -2.59 3.10
C HIS A 33 13.75 -1.16 2.58
N VAL A 34 12.66 -0.40 2.47
CA VAL A 34 12.65 0.89 1.76
C VAL A 34 12.23 2.05 2.66
N VAL A 35 11.46 1.80 3.72
CA VAL A 35 10.80 2.86 4.48
C VAL A 35 11.31 2.89 5.93
N PRO A 36 11.84 4.03 6.41
CA PRO A 36 12.22 4.20 7.81
C PRO A 36 11.03 3.93 8.73
N GLU A 37 11.24 3.27 9.88
CA GLU A 37 10.15 2.82 10.78
C GLU A 37 9.16 3.94 11.12
N ALA A 38 9.66 5.15 11.42
CA ALA A 38 8.85 6.32 11.73
C ALA A 38 7.90 6.77 10.59
N LEU A 39 8.21 6.42 9.34
CA LEU A 39 7.45 6.79 8.15
C LEU A 39 6.56 5.66 7.62
N GLN A 40 6.59 4.47 8.21
CA GLN A 40 5.87 3.32 7.65
C GLN A 40 4.35 3.52 7.66
N VAL A 41 3.79 3.97 8.78
CA VAL A 41 2.34 4.26 8.86
C VAL A 41 1.88 5.32 7.84
N PRO A 42 2.48 6.53 7.78
CA PRO A 42 2.05 7.53 6.80
C PRO A 42 2.27 7.09 5.35
N VAL A 43 3.36 6.35 5.05
CA VAL A 43 3.58 5.79 3.71
C VAL A 43 2.53 4.75 3.35
N SER A 44 2.11 3.90 4.31
CA SER A 44 1.00 2.96 4.12
C SER A 44 -0.30 3.67 3.76
N VAL A 45 -0.63 4.75 4.46
CA VAL A 45 -1.83 5.53 4.16
C VAL A 45 -1.75 6.14 2.75
N ALA A 46 -0.61 6.74 2.39
CA ALA A 46 -0.40 7.29 1.06
C ALA A 46 -0.52 6.22 -0.04
N MET A 47 0.10 5.05 0.16
CA MET A 47 -0.01 3.92 -0.78
C MET A 47 -1.45 3.44 -0.92
N LEU A 48 -2.23 3.36 0.17
CA LEU A 48 -3.62 2.97 0.10
C LEU A 48 -4.45 3.94 -0.75
N VAL A 49 -4.26 5.25 -0.54
CA VAL A 49 -4.92 6.29 -1.33
C VAL A 49 -4.56 6.17 -2.82
N VAL A 50 -3.29 5.96 -3.14
CA VAL A 50 -2.83 5.78 -4.53
C VAL A 50 -3.41 4.51 -5.14
N GLY A 51 -3.43 3.39 -4.42
CA GLY A 51 -4.00 2.13 -4.88
C GLY A 51 -5.49 2.25 -5.19
N LEU A 52 -6.26 2.89 -4.30
CA LEU A 52 -7.69 3.17 -4.52
C LEU A 52 -7.93 4.09 -5.72
N ALA A 53 -7.10 5.13 -5.90
CA ALA A 53 -7.20 6.01 -7.06
C ALA A 53 -6.93 5.27 -8.39
N LEU A 54 -5.96 4.35 -8.40
CA LEU A 54 -5.67 3.50 -9.57
C LEU A 54 -6.82 2.55 -9.89
N LEU A 55 -7.45 1.94 -8.88
CA LEU A 55 -8.62 1.09 -9.05
C LEU A 55 -9.81 1.88 -9.60
N TRP A 56 -10.07 3.07 -9.05
CA TRP A 56 -11.16 3.92 -9.53
C TRP A 56 -10.93 4.39 -10.97
N SER A 57 -9.70 4.81 -11.31
CA SER A 57 -9.32 5.19 -12.67
C SER A 57 -9.47 4.02 -13.66
N SER A 58 -9.16 2.79 -13.22
CA SER A 58 -9.32 1.59 -14.03
C SER A 58 -10.80 1.29 -14.30
N ARG A 59 -11.66 1.43 -13.29
CA ARG A 59 -13.12 1.30 -13.44
C ARG A 59 -13.71 2.29 -14.44
N LYS A 60 -13.30 3.56 -14.37
CA LYS A 60 -13.79 4.61 -15.29
C LYS A 60 -13.40 4.36 -16.75
N ARG A 61 -12.28 3.66 -16.99
CA ARG A 61 -11.83 3.32 -18.35
C ARG A 61 -12.55 2.08 -18.91
N ALA A 62 -13.15 1.26 -18.05
CA ALA A 62 -13.89 0.06 -18.42
C ALA A 62 -15.40 0.30 -18.59
N SER A 63 -15.88 1.52 -18.27
CA SER A 63 -17.24 2.02 -18.49
C SER A 63 -17.30 2.86 -19.76
#